data_AF-A0A5M3WB39-F1
#
_entry.id   AF-A0A5M3WB39-F1
#
_cell.length_a   1.000
_cell.length_b   1.000
_cell.length_c   1.000
_cell.angle_alpha   90.00
_cell.angle_beta   90.00
_cell.angle_gamma   90.00
#
_symmetry.space_group_name_H-M   'P 1'
#
loop_
_entity.id
_entity.type
_entity.pdbx_description
1 polymer ?
#
loop_
_entity_poly.entity_id
_entity_poly.type
_entity_poly.pdbx_seq_one_letter_code
_entity_poly.pdbx_strand_id
1 'polypeptide(L)'
;MMTGMTGRVLAGTATAVTALIGLGIYLSTVGLDRADKIASVIGVFVALIGLGLALWGLAANRGGGQQRPPVSASGDRSVALGGDNTGVISTGDGMSGPQPR
;
A
#
# COMPACT_ATOMS: atom_id res chain seq x y z
N MET A 1 -8.27 20.96 -11.22
CA MET A 1 -8.81 19.85 -12.04
C MET A 1 -8.61 18.46 -11.39
N MET A 2 -8.63 18.31 -10.06
CA MET A 2 -8.42 16.99 -9.38
C MET A 2 -9.66 16.50 -8.58
N THR A 3 -10.74 17.29 -8.55
CA THR A 3 -11.97 17.00 -7.79
C THR A 3 -12.86 15.93 -8.45
N GLY A 4 -12.57 15.51 -9.69
CA GLY A 4 -13.38 14.52 -10.43
C GLY A 4 -13.11 13.05 -10.08
N MET A 5 -11.96 12.73 -9.48
CA MET A 5 -11.60 11.35 -9.14
C MET A 5 -12.37 10.84 -7.92
N THR A 6 -12.55 11.69 -6.91
CA THR A 6 -13.30 11.37 -5.68
C THR A 6 -14.78 11.06 -5.95
N GLY A 7 -15.41 11.77 -6.88
CA GLY A 7 -16.82 11.51 -7.25
C GLY A 7 -17.03 10.14 -7.91
N ARG A 8 -16.08 9.67 -8.72
CA ARG A 8 -16.14 8.35 -9.36
C ARG A 8 -15.90 7.20 -8.38
N VAL A 9 -15.01 7.39 -7.41
CA VAL A 9 -14.76 6.41 -6.34
C VAL A 9 -16.00 6.23 -5.46
N LEU A 10 -16.68 7.33 -5.11
CA LEU A 10 -17.93 7.32 -4.34
C LEU A 10 -19.07 6.60 -5.07
N ALA A 11 -19.23 6.88 -6.37
CA ALA A 11 -20.22 6.20 -7.20
C ALA A 11 -19.94 4.69 -7.29
N GLY A 12 -18.67 4.30 -7.48
CA GLY A 12 -18.26 2.90 -7.52
C GLY A 12 -18.53 2.15 -6.21
N THR A 13 -18.25 2.78 -5.06
CA THR A 13 -18.56 2.19 -3.74
C THR A 13 -20.06 1.98 -3.53
N ALA A 14 -20.90 2.94 -3.95
CA ALA A 14 -22.35 2.81 -3.82
C ALA A 14 -22.88 1.61 -4.64
N THR A 15 -22.44 1.48 -5.89
CA THR A 15 -22.83 0.35 -6.76
C THR A 15 -22.37 -1.00 -6.21
N ALA A 16 -21.15 -1.08 -5.68
CA ALA A 16 -20.62 -2.31 -5.10
C ALA A 16 -21.42 -2.76 -3.87
N VAL A 17 -21.80 -1.82 -3.00
CA VAL A 17 -22.64 -2.10 -1.83
C VAL A 17 -24.01 -2.61 -2.26
N THR A 18 -24.65 -1.98 -3.25
CA THR A 18 -25.95 -2.45 -3.77
C THR A 18 -25.86 -3.85 -4.37
N ALA A 19 -24.79 -4.15 -5.12
CA ALA A 19 -24.57 -5.47 -5.70
C ALA A 19 -24.39 -6.55 -4.63
N LEU A 20 -23.64 -6.26 -3.55
CA LEU A 20 -23.45 -7.19 -2.42
C LEU A 20 -24.77 -7.49 -1.69
N ILE A 21 -25.63 -6.48 -1.51
CA ILE A 21 -26.94 -6.63 -0.89
C ILE A 21 -27.85 -7.51 -1.77
N GLY A 22 -27.92 -7.21 -3.07
CA GLY A 22 -28.72 -7.98 -4.02
C GLY A 22 -28.27 -9.44 -4.12
N LEU A 23 -26.94 -9.67 -4.15
CA LEU A 23 -26.35 -11.00 -4.14
C LEU A 23 -26.72 -11.80 -2.88
N GLY A 24 -26.72 -11.15 -1.70
CA GLY A 24 -27.14 -11.77 -0.44
C GLY A 24 -28.61 -12.18 -0.43
N ILE A 25 -29.50 -11.33 -0.95
CA ILE A 25 -30.94 -11.61 -1.04
C ILE A 25 -31.24 -12.73 -2.07
N TYR A 26 -30.55 -12.72 -3.20
CA TYR A 26 -30.70 -13.76 -4.22
C TYR A 26 -30.26 -15.14 -3.69
N LEU A 27 -29.11 -15.20 -3.01
CA LEU A 27 -28.59 -16.44 -2.43
C LEU A 27 -29.47 -16.97 -1.29
N SER A 28 -30.12 -16.10 -0.51
CA SER A 28 -31.04 -16.52 0.56
C SER A 28 -32.35 -17.10 0.03
N THR A 29 -32.82 -16.61 -1.10
CA THR A 29 -34.09 -17.05 -1.73
C THR A 29 -33.92 -18.27 -2.62
N VAL A 30 -32.83 -18.35 -3.39
CA VAL A 30 -32.61 -19.40 -4.41
C VAL A 30 -32.07 -20.71 -3.84
N GLY A 31 -31.54 -20.74 -2.61
CA GLY A 31 -31.35 -22.06 -2.00
C GLY A 31 -30.79 -22.06 -0.59
N LEU A 32 -31.50 -22.76 0.31
CA LEU A 32 -31.02 -23.19 1.64
C LEU A 32 -31.55 -24.58 2.08
N ASP A 33 -31.17 -25.67 1.40
CA ASP A 33 -31.39 -27.06 1.89
C ASP A 33 -30.36 -27.55 2.96
N ARG A 34 -29.84 -26.60 3.76
CA ARG A 34 -29.63 -26.74 5.23
C ARG A 34 -28.28 -27.09 5.90
N ALA A 35 -27.25 -27.70 5.30
CA ALA A 35 -26.02 -28.00 6.07
C ALA A 35 -24.72 -27.40 5.50
N ASP A 36 -24.34 -27.73 4.26
CA ASP A 36 -23.11 -27.20 3.61
C ASP A 36 -23.14 -25.69 3.35
N LYS A 37 -24.30 -25.05 3.51
CA LYS A 37 -24.50 -23.62 3.25
C LYS A 37 -24.01 -22.70 4.35
N ILE A 38 -23.98 -23.14 5.60
CA ILE A 38 -23.52 -22.27 6.71
C ILE A 38 -22.00 -22.04 6.58
N ALA A 39 -21.25 -23.05 6.17
CA ALA A 39 -19.81 -22.96 5.94
C ALA A 39 -19.45 -22.01 4.78
N SER A 40 -20.14 -22.10 3.66
CA SER A 40 -19.92 -21.23 2.49
C SER A 40 -20.21 -19.76 2.82
N VAL A 41 -21.29 -19.48 3.56
CA VAL A 41 -21.67 -18.12 3.96
C VAL A 41 -20.61 -17.51 4.88
N ILE A 42 -20.17 -18.23 5.91
CA ILE A 42 -19.12 -17.75 6.81
C ILE A 42 -17.83 -17.50 6.03
N GLY A 43 -17.46 -18.39 5.11
CA GLY A 43 -16.28 -18.23 4.26
C GLY A 43 -16.31 -16.96 3.41
N VAL A 44 -17.46 -16.62 2.81
CA VAL A 44 -17.63 -15.40 2.01
C VAL A 44 -17.49 -14.15 2.88
N PHE A 45 -18.08 -14.13 4.07
CA PHE A 45 -17.92 -12.99 5.00
C PHE A 45 -16.47 -12.82 5.45
N VAL A 46 -15.81 -13.91 5.83
CA VAL A 46 -14.39 -13.88 6.21
C VAL A 46 -13.51 -13.43 5.04
N ALA A 47 -13.79 -13.90 3.83
CA ALA A 47 -13.08 -13.51 2.62
C ALA A 47 -13.27 -12.02 2.29
N LEU A 48 -14.49 -11.48 2.39
CA LEU A 48 -14.76 -10.07 2.13
C LEU A 48 -14.12 -9.15 3.18
N ILE A 49 -14.15 -9.54 4.46
CA ILE A 49 -13.47 -8.82 5.54
C ILE A 49 -11.96 -8.84 5.32
N GLY A 50 -11.38 -10.02 5.09
CA GLY A 50 -9.95 -10.16 4.83
C GLY A 50 -9.48 -9.42 3.58
N LEU A 51 -10.27 -9.48 2.51
CA LEU A 51 -10.01 -8.75 1.27
C LEU A 51 -10.08 -7.22 1.50
N GLY A 52 -11.09 -6.75 2.23
CA GLY A 52 -11.21 -5.34 2.61
C GLY A 52 -10.01 -4.85 3.41
N LEU A 53 -9.58 -5.62 4.42
CA LEU A 53 -8.40 -5.31 5.23
C LEU A 53 -7.10 -5.34 4.40
N ALA A 54 -6.94 -6.29 3.49
CA ALA A 54 -5.77 -6.39 2.63
C ALA A 54 -5.68 -5.20 1.65
N LEU A 55 -6.80 -4.82 1.03
CA LEU A 55 -6.88 -3.66 0.16
C LEU A 55 -6.66 -2.36 0.94
N TRP A 56 -7.20 -2.26 2.15
CA TRP A 56 -7.02 -1.11 3.03
C TRP A 56 -5.56 -0.97 3.47
N GLY A 57 -4.93 -2.06 3.93
CA GLY A 57 -3.51 -2.06 4.30
C GLY A 57 -2.62 -1.69 3.10
N LEU A 58 -2.92 -2.22 1.93
CA LEU A 58 -2.19 -1.91 0.70
C LEU A 58 -2.39 -0.45 0.26
N ALA A 59 -3.60 0.09 0.37
CA ALA A 59 -3.88 1.49 0.03
C ALA A 59 -3.27 2.46 1.05
N ALA A 60 -3.36 2.14 2.35
CA ALA A 60 -2.77 2.91 3.44
C ALA A 60 -1.24 2.95 3.32
N ASN A 61 -0.62 1.84 2.94
CA ASN A 61 0.83 1.75 2.83
C ASN A 61 1.40 2.33 1.52
N ARG A 62 0.57 2.60 0.51
CA ARG A 62 0.98 3.27 -0.74
C ARG A 62 1.19 4.78 -0.58
N GLY A 63 0.47 5.41 0.37
CA GLY A 63 0.57 6.85 0.62
C GLY A 63 1.82 7.25 1.41
N GLY A 64 2.45 6.31 2.11
CA GLY A 64 3.70 6.48 2.82
C GLY A 64 4.93 6.36 1.92
N GLY A 65 4.87 6.89 0.69
CA GLY A 65 6.08 7.11 -0.09
C GLY A 65 6.96 8.02 0.75
N GLN A 66 7.95 7.44 1.43
CA GLN A 66 8.87 8.12 2.32
C GLN A 66 9.33 9.37 1.58
N GLN A 67 8.81 10.53 1.97
CA GLN A 67 9.21 11.82 1.45
C GLN A 67 10.61 12.01 1.99
N ARG A 68 11.57 11.36 1.32
CA ARG A 68 12.97 11.42 1.70
C ARG A 68 13.33 12.89 1.57
N PRO A 69 13.80 13.52 2.66
CA PRO A 69 14.23 14.90 2.60
C PRO A 69 15.18 15.08 1.41
N PRO A 70 15.08 16.20 0.68
CA PRO A 70 16.00 16.48 -0.41
C PRO A 70 17.43 16.43 0.14
N VAL A 71 18.25 15.53 -0.41
CA VAL A 71 19.66 15.44 -0.04
C VAL A 71 20.40 16.46 -0.90
N SER A 72 21.03 17.44 -0.24
CA SER A 72 21.71 18.54 -0.91
C SER A 72 23.03 18.85 -0.23
N ALA A 73 24.02 19.23 -1.03
CA ALA A 73 25.35 19.65 -0.61
C ALA A 73 25.75 20.85 -1.48
N SER A 74 26.36 21.88 -0.88
CA SER A 74 26.75 23.10 -1.58
C SER A 74 28.02 23.69 -0.98
N GLY A 75 28.90 24.19 -1.85
CA GLY A 75 30.22 24.72 -1.50
C GLY A 75 31.37 23.80 -1.92
N ASP A 76 32.60 24.32 -1.85
CA ASP A 76 33.79 23.57 -2.22
C ASP A 76 33.99 22.35 -1.33
N ARG A 77 34.30 21.21 -1.95
CA ARG A 77 34.51 19.92 -1.29
C ARG A 77 33.28 19.33 -0.59
N SER A 78 32.08 19.61 -1.07
CA SER A 78 30.84 19.11 -0.47
C SER A 78 30.39 17.76 -1.06
N VAL A 79 29.90 16.86 -0.21
CA VAL A 79 29.37 15.55 -0.59
C VAL A 79 28.02 15.32 0.08
N ALA A 80 27.00 14.98 -0.71
CA ALA A 80 25.67 14.60 -0.25
C ALA A 80 25.41 13.12 -0.61
N LEU A 81 25.03 12.31 0.36
CA LEU A 81 24.57 10.94 0.12
C LEU A 81 23.14 10.74 0.63
N GLY A 82 22.32 10.18 -0.24
CA GLY A 82 21.02 9.64 0.12
C GLY A 82 21.05 8.13 0.16
N GLY A 83 20.61 7.54 1.27
CA GLY A 83 20.69 6.09 1.49
C GLY A 83 22.04 5.66 2.09
N ASP A 84 22.45 4.43 1.81
CA ASP A 84 23.57 3.79 2.51
C ASP A 84 24.86 3.82 1.67
N ASN A 85 26.01 3.96 2.34
CA ASN A 85 27.33 3.80 1.77
C ASN A 85 28.19 2.95 2.69
N THR A 86 28.86 1.96 2.11
CA THR A 86 29.68 0.96 2.83
C THR A 86 31.17 1.07 2.47
N GLY A 87 31.56 2.14 1.78
CA GLY A 87 32.91 2.36 1.26
C GLY A 87 33.52 3.67 1.72
N VAL A 88 34.65 4.04 1.10
CA VAL A 88 35.38 5.27 1.43
C VAL A 88 34.88 6.43 0.56
N ILE A 89 34.55 7.55 1.21
CA ILE A 89 34.24 8.84 0.57
C ILE A 89 35.38 9.80 0.89
N SER A 90 35.97 10.42 -0.13
CA SER A 90 37.01 11.42 0.05
C SER A 90 36.87 12.54 -0.95
N THR A 91 36.97 13.77 -0.45
CA THR A 91 36.94 14.98 -1.27
C THR A 91 38.34 15.53 -1.58
N GLY A 92 39.39 14.82 -1.13
CA GLY A 92 40.80 15.11 -1.38
C GLY A 92 41.33 16.34 -0.64
N ASP A 93 42.07 16.11 0.47
CA ASP A 93 43.00 17.06 1.14
C ASP A 93 43.97 16.33 2.11
N GLY A 94 44.24 15.03 1.88
CA GLY A 94 45.09 14.20 2.74
C GLY A 94 44.36 12.95 3.22
N MET A 95 44.60 11.81 2.53
CA MET A 95 44.20 10.50 3.02
C MET A 95 45.39 9.89 3.77
N SER A 96 45.30 9.73 5.09
CA SER A 96 46.14 8.84 5.88
C SER A 96 45.30 7.65 6.35
N GLY A 97 44.95 6.75 5.42
CA GLY A 97 44.38 5.44 5.74
C GLY A 97 45.51 4.41 5.97
N PRO A 98 45.36 3.43 6.87
CA PRO A 98 46.32 2.34 6.99
C PRO A 98 46.42 1.57 5.67
N GLN A 99 47.65 1.42 5.16
CA GLN A 99 47.93 0.59 3.98
C GLN A 99 47.95 -0.89 4.41
N PRO A 100 47.06 -1.75 3.89
CA PRO A 100 47.11 -3.18 4.19
C PRO A 100 48.41 -3.76 3.63
N ARG A 101 49.11 -4.57 4.43
CA ARG A 101 50.24 -5.40 3.99
C ARG A 101 49.74 -6.77 3.55
#